data_AF-A0A6B3E7J2-F1
#
_entry.id   AF-A0A6B3E7J2-F1
#
_cell.length_a   1.000
_cell.length_b   1.000
_cell.length_c   1.000
_cell.angle_alpha   90.00
_cell.angle_beta   90.00
_cell.angle_gamma   90.00
#
_symmetry.space_group_name_H-M   'P 1'
#
loop_
_entity.id
_entity.type
_entity.pdbx_description
1 polymer ?
#
loop_
_entity_poly.entity_id
_entity_poly.type
_entity_poly.pdbx_seq_one_letter_code
_entity_poly.pdbx_strand_id
1 'polypeptide(L)'
;DPAKPDFNQALAEPSWAHWLGTDDLGRDQLSRVLVGVTASMQVGVLAVALAFVVAVPLGLIAGYYGRVADSVVSRLTDTLLAFPFLVLAVGLAAILGPSLKNATIAIGISQIPAIIR
;
A
#
# COMPACT_ATOMS: atom_id res chain seq x y z
N ASP A 1 14.96 10.02 -19.69
CA ASP A 1 13.59 9.61 -19.38
C ASP A 1 13.65 8.20 -18.80
N PRO A 2 13.31 8.02 -17.51
CA PRO A 2 13.34 6.73 -16.81
C PRO A 2 12.43 5.67 -17.44
N ALA A 3 11.42 6.09 -18.21
CA ALA A 3 10.48 5.20 -18.86
C ALA A 3 10.86 4.88 -20.31
N LYS A 4 11.84 5.58 -20.90
CA LYS A 4 12.24 5.40 -22.30
C LYS A 4 12.99 4.07 -22.48
N PRO A 5 12.49 3.15 -23.32
CA PRO A 5 13.18 1.90 -23.61
C PRO A 5 14.47 2.09 -24.41
N ASP A 6 15.46 1.23 -24.17
CA ASP A 6 16.68 1.07 -24.98
C ASP A 6 17.04 -0.42 -25.11
N PHE A 7 16.52 -1.06 -26.16
CA PHE A 7 16.69 -2.51 -26.35
C PHE A 7 18.14 -2.94 -26.55
N ASN A 8 19.07 -2.04 -26.90
CA ASN A 8 20.49 -2.38 -27.01
C ASN A 8 21.14 -2.62 -25.65
N GLN A 9 20.50 -2.13 -24.59
CA GLN A 9 20.96 -2.27 -23.21
C GLN A 9 19.95 -3.08 -22.39
N ALA A 10 19.19 -4.00 -23.00
CA ALA A 10 18.28 -4.87 -22.25
C ALA A 10 19.06 -5.85 -21.37
N LEU A 11 18.61 -6.04 -20.12
CA LEU A 11 19.23 -6.94 -19.13
C LEU A 11 20.74 -6.69 -18.91
N ALA A 12 21.17 -5.42 -18.99
CA ALA A 12 22.55 -5.04 -18.76
C ALA A 12 22.89 -5.14 -17.26
N GLU A 13 24.08 -5.67 -16.97
CA GLU A 13 24.62 -5.75 -15.61
C GLU A 13 24.87 -4.35 -15.00
N PRO A 14 24.96 -4.24 -13.66
CA PRO A 14 25.33 -3.01 -12.99
C PRO A 14 26.64 -2.39 -13.53
N SER A 15 26.59 -1.12 -13.90
CA SER A 15 27.72 -0.37 -14.45
C SER A 15 27.67 1.10 -14.02
N TRP A 16 28.73 1.86 -14.31
CA TRP A 16 28.75 3.30 -14.04
C TRP A 16 27.67 4.09 -14.80
N ALA A 17 27.24 3.57 -15.97
CA ALA A 17 26.12 4.13 -16.72
C ALA A 17 24.76 3.71 -16.14
N HIS A 18 24.66 2.49 -15.59
CA HIS A 18 23.45 1.90 -15.02
C HIS A 18 23.74 1.26 -13.67
N TRP A 19 23.66 2.03 -12.58
CA TRP A 19 24.16 1.59 -11.26
C TRP A 19 23.46 0.36 -10.71
N LEU A 20 22.19 0.13 -11.08
CA LEU A 20 21.43 -1.07 -10.73
C LEU A 20 21.15 -1.96 -11.95
N GLY A 21 21.85 -1.72 -13.07
CA GLY A 21 21.57 -2.35 -14.35
C GLY A 21 20.27 -1.85 -14.99
N THR A 22 19.81 -2.59 -15.98
CA THR A 22 18.59 -2.29 -16.75
C THR A 22 17.60 -3.45 -16.71
N ASP A 23 16.34 -3.14 -16.98
CA ASP A 23 15.29 -4.17 -17.11
C ASP A 23 15.24 -4.81 -18.51
N ASP A 24 14.22 -5.64 -18.72
CA ASP A 24 13.90 -6.34 -19.97
C ASP A 24 13.62 -5.40 -21.16
N LEU A 25 13.31 -4.14 -20.90
CA LEU A 25 13.12 -3.09 -21.91
C LEU A 25 14.34 -2.14 -21.99
N GLY A 26 15.42 -2.45 -21.28
CA GLY A 26 16.63 -1.62 -21.23
C GLY A 26 16.46 -0.30 -20.49
N ARG A 27 15.47 -0.20 -19.59
CA ARG A 27 15.25 1.01 -18.78
C ARG A 27 16.16 0.98 -17.55
N ASP A 28 16.73 2.13 -17.20
CA ASP A 28 17.58 2.27 -16.03
C ASP A 28 16.81 2.00 -14.72
N GLN A 29 17.20 0.95 -14.00
CA GLN A 29 16.47 0.46 -12.85
C GLN A 29 16.57 1.42 -11.65
N LEU A 30 17.71 2.09 -11.47
CA LEU A 30 17.89 3.08 -10.40
C LEU A 30 16.93 4.27 -10.59
N SER A 31 16.88 4.82 -11.80
CA SER A 31 15.99 5.91 -12.15
C SER A 31 14.52 5.54 -11.94
N ARG A 32 14.12 4.31 -12.28
CA ARG A 32 12.77 3.81 -12.03
C ARG A 32 12.43 3.69 -10.55
N VAL A 33 13.37 3.22 -9.72
CA VAL A 33 13.21 3.18 -8.26
C VAL A 33 13.03 4.59 -7.73
N LEU A 34 13.91 5.53 -8.10
CA LEU A 34 13.84 6.93 -7.64
C LEU A 34 12.53 7.62 -8.01
N VAL A 35 12.03 7.40 -9.22
CA VAL A 35 10.72 7.94 -9.64
C VAL A 35 9.58 7.27 -8.88
N GLY A 36 9.71 5.97 -8.60
CA GLY A 36 8.75 5.21 -7.80
C GLY A 36 8.62 5.69 -6.35
N VAL A 37 9.68 6.26 -5.77
CA VAL A 37 9.69 6.75 -4.37
C VAL A 37 8.53 7.71 -4.11
N THR A 38 8.24 8.64 -5.01
CA THR A 38 7.14 9.61 -4.84
C THR A 38 5.79 8.91 -4.72
N ALA A 39 5.52 7.92 -5.57
CA ALA A 39 4.29 7.15 -5.51
C ALA A 39 4.21 6.31 -4.22
N SER A 40 5.30 5.65 -3.82
CA SER A 40 5.37 4.88 -2.58
C SER A 40 5.13 5.75 -1.34
N MET A 41 5.74 6.93 -1.28
CA MET A 41 5.55 7.89 -0.20
C MET A 41 4.11 8.40 -0.14
N GLN A 42 3.53 8.76 -1.28
CA GLN A 42 2.13 9.19 -1.36
C GLN A 42 1.17 8.11 -0.87
N VAL A 43 1.33 6.88 -1.36
CA VAL A 43 0.49 5.74 -0.94
C VAL A 43 0.66 5.47 0.55
N GLY A 44 1.89 5.42 1.05
CA GLY A 44 2.17 5.15 2.46
C GLY A 44 1.54 6.18 3.40
N VAL A 45 1.78 7.47 3.15
CA VAL A 45 1.24 8.56 3.99
C VAL A 45 -0.28 8.60 3.93
N LEU A 46 -0.87 8.54 2.74
CA LEU A 46 -2.33 8.65 2.59
C LEU A 46 -3.07 7.42 3.13
N ALA A 47 -2.52 6.21 2.96
CA ALA A 47 -3.13 5.00 3.48
C ALA A 47 -3.14 4.99 5.01
N VAL A 48 -2.02 5.38 5.64
CA VAL A 48 -1.93 5.50 7.09
C VAL A 48 -2.86 6.59 7.60
N ALA A 49 -2.87 7.78 6.98
CA ALA A 49 -3.78 8.86 7.37
C ALA A 49 -5.26 8.44 7.28
N LEU A 50 -5.65 7.76 6.20
CA LEU A 50 -7.00 7.22 6.03
C LEU A 50 -7.34 6.21 7.13
N ALA A 51 -6.43 5.27 7.39
CA ALA A 51 -6.62 4.27 8.44
C ALA A 51 -6.76 4.92 9.81
N PHE A 52 -5.94 5.92 10.16
CA PHE A 52 -6.01 6.68 11.41
C PHE A 52 -7.35 7.41 11.57
N VAL A 53 -7.81 8.12 10.53
CA VAL A 53 -9.08 8.87 10.57
C VAL A 53 -10.28 7.97 10.84
N VAL A 54 -10.23 6.69 10.44
CA VAL A 54 -11.31 5.74 10.68
C VAL A 54 -11.10 4.96 11.98
N ALA A 55 -9.89 4.45 12.20
CA ALA A 55 -9.56 3.59 13.34
C ALA A 55 -9.66 4.33 14.67
N VAL A 56 -9.12 5.55 14.77
CA VAL A 56 -9.09 6.28 16.05
C VAL A 56 -10.50 6.58 16.57
N PRO A 57 -11.44 7.14 15.77
CA PRO A 57 -12.81 7.34 16.25
C PRO A 57 -13.50 6.03 16.65
N LEU A 58 -13.32 4.96 15.87
CA LEU A 58 -13.91 3.65 16.20
C LEU A 58 -13.35 3.07 17.49
N GLY A 59 -12.04 3.15 17.69
CA GLY A 59 -11.36 2.73 18.91
C GLY A 59 -11.79 3.55 20.14
N LEU A 60 -11.92 4.87 19.99
CA LEU A 60 -12.42 5.74 21.05
C LEU A 60 -13.88 5.42 21.41
N ILE A 61 -14.74 5.17 20.43
CA ILE A 61 -16.14 4.78 20.66
C ILE A 61 -16.21 3.42 21.38
N ALA A 62 -15.43 2.44 20.94
CA ALA A 62 -15.34 1.13 21.58
C ALA A 62 -14.86 1.24 23.03
N GLY A 63 -13.78 2.00 23.27
CA GLY A 63 -13.18 2.17 24.59
C GLY A 63 -14.03 3.00 25.56
N TYR A 64 -14.72 4.04 25.08
CA TYR A 64 -15.51 4.93 25.94
C TYR A 64 -16.88 4.37 26.30
N TYR A 65 -17.62 3.83 25.32
CA TYR A 65 -18.98 3.33 25.52
C TYR A 65 -19.04 1.85 25.91
N GLY A 66 -17.88 1.20 26.05
CA GLY A 66 -17.64 -0.20 26.42
C GLY A 66 -18.88 -1.05 26.68
N ARG A 67 -19.15 -2.00 25.77
CA ARG A 67 -20.14 -3.11 25.84
C ARG A 67 -20.49 -3.58 24.43
N VAL A 68 -21.48 -2.94 23.81
CA VAL A 68 -21.98 -3.33 22.48
C VAL A 68 -21.08 -2.75 21.40
N ALA A 69 -20.69 -1.48 21.53
CA ALA A 69 -19.77 -0.83 20.61
C ALA A 69 -18.44 -1.59 20.51
N ASP A 70 -17.85 -1.93 21.67
CA ASP A 70 -16.64 -2.74 21.75
C ASP A 70 -16.79 -4.10 21.08
N SER A 71 -17.86 -4.85 21.39
CA SER A 71 -18.12 -6.17 20.79
C SER A 71 -18.33 -6.12 19.27
N VAL A 72 -18.98 -5.07 18.75
CA VAL A 72 -19.17 -4.90 17.29
C VAL A 72 -17.84 -4.55 16.63
N VAL A 73 -17.09 -3.59 17.17
CA VAL A 73 -15.80 -3.17 16.62
C VAL A 73 -14.81 -4.32 16.65
N SER A 74 -14.70 -5.05 17.78
CA SER A 74 -13.79 -6.18 17.92
C SER A 74 -14.09 -7.29 16.92
N ARG A 75 -15.37 -7.63 16.70
CA ARG A 75 -15.79 -8.63 15.71
C ARG A 75 -15.44 -8.22 14.28
N LEU A 76 -15.64 -6.96 13.93
CA LEU A 76 -15.26 -6.44 12.61
C LEU A 76 -13.74 -6.51 12.42
N THR A 77 -12.97 -6.08 13.42
CA THR A 77 -11.50 -6.13 13.35
C THR A 77 -10.98 -7.56 13.30
N ASP A 78 -11.54 -8.48 14.09
CA ASP A 78 -11.12 -9.88 14.09
C ASP A 78 -11.45 -10.56 12.75
N THR A 79 -12.58 -10.21 12.13
CA THR A 79 -12.95 -10.70 10.79
C THR A 79 -11.97 -10.21 9.73
N LEU A 80 -11.56 -8.94 9.79
CA LEU A 80 -10.58 -8.39 8.84
C LEU A 80 -9.19 -8.99 9.05
N LEU A 81 -8.77 -9.20 10.30
CA LEU A 81 -7.49 -9.81 10.67
C LEU A 81 -7.42 -11.31 10.38
N ALA A 82 -8.56 -11.98 10.16
CA ALA A 82 -8.59 -13.38 9.73
C ALA A 82 -7.98 -13.57 8.32
N PHE A 83 -7.95 -12.52 7.51
CA PHE A 83 -7.30 -12.53 6.20
C PHE A 83 -5.85 -12.04 6.32
N PRO A 84 -4.89 -12.68 5.65
CA PRO A 84 -3.54 -12.13 5.52
C PRO A 84 -3.60 -10.73 4.90
N PHE A 85 -2.84 -9.77 5.44
CA PHE A 85 -2.86 -8.37 5.01
C PHE A 85 -2.72 -8.22 3.48
N LEU A 86 -1.76 -8.94 2.88
CA LEU A 86 -1.50 -8.87 1.44
C LEU A 86 -2.72 -9.36 0.63
N VAL A 87 -3.38 -10.42 1.10
CA VAL A 87 -4.54 -11.02 0.41
C VAL A 87 -5.72 -10.05 0.45
N LEU A 88 -5.98 -9.44 1.61
CA LEU A 88 -7.05 -8.44 1.75
C LEU A 88 -6.78 -7.20 0.89
N ALA A 89 -5.57 -6.64 0.94
CA ALA A 89 -5.20 -5.45 0.18
C ALA A 89 -5.27 -5.70 -1.34
N VAL A 90 -4.73 -6.81 -1.83
CA VAL A 90 -4.76 -7.15 -3.26
C VAL A 90 -6.20 -7.47 -3.71
N GLY A 91 -6.99 -8.17 -2.89
CA GLY A 91 -8.40 -8.45 -3.19
C GLY A 91 -9.23 -7.17 -3.32
N LEU A 92 -9.09 -6.24 -2.38
CA LEU A 92 -9.75 -4.93 -2.44
C LEU A 92 -9.28 -4.12 -3.66
N ALA A 93 -7.97 -4.10 -3.94
CA ALA A 93 -7.44 -3.42 -5.11
C ALA A 93 -7.95 -4.01 -6.44
N ALA A 94 -8.11 -5.33 -6.51
CA ALA A 94 -8.64 -6.02 -7.68
C ALA A 94 -10.12 -5.65 -7.93
N ILE A 95 -10.93 -5.54 -6.88
CA ILE A 95 -12.34 -5.14 -6.97
C ILE A 95 -12.47 -3.67 -7.39
N LEU A 96 -11.66 -2.78 -6.82
CA LEU A 96 -11.69 -1.36 -7.10
C LEU A 96 -11.10 -1.00 -8.48
N GLY A 97 -10.23 -1.86 -9.01
CA GLY A 97 -9.55 -1.67 -10.29
C GLY A 97 -8.21 -0.93 -10.19
N PRO A 98 -7.40 -0.95 -11.26
CA PRO A 98 -6.02 -0.46 -11.25
C PRO A 98 -5.96 1.07 -11.14
N SER A 99 -5.58 1.57 -9.97
CA SER A 99 -5.30 2.99 -9.73
C SER A 99 -4.47 3.16 -8.45
N LEU A 100 -3.58 4.15 -8.43
CA LEU A 100 -2.86 4.53 -7.21
C LEU A 100 -3.83 4.88 -6.07
N LYS A 101 -4.92 5.59 -6.38
CA LYS A 101 -5.95 5.94 -5.40
C LYS A 101 -6.60 4.69 -4.80
N ASN A 102 -6.93 3.72 -5.64
CA ASN A 102 -7.58 2.49 -5.21
C ASN A 102 -6.65 1.61 -4.38
N ALA A 103 -5.37 1.54 -4.75
CA ALA A 103 -4.34 0.88 -3.96
C ALA A 103 -4.20 1.53 -2.58
N THR A 104 -4.17 2.87 -2.50
CA THR A 104 -4.15 3.61 -1.23
C THR A 104 -5.36 3.28 -0.35
N ILE A 105 -6.57 3.26 -0.91
CA ILE A 105 -7.79 2.92 -0.17
C ILE A 105 -7.73 1.47 0.34
N ALA A 106 -7.35 0.53 -0.53
CA ALA A 106 -7.26 -0.88 -0.19
C ALA A 106 -6.25 -1.13 0.94
N ILE A 107 -5.05 -0.53 0.86
CA ILE A 107 -4.03 -0.61 1.90
C ILE A 107 -4.53 0.04 3.19
N GLY A 108 -5.12 1.23 3.11
CA GLY A 108 -5.61 1.96 4.29
C GLY A 108 -6.70 1.19 5.04
N ILE A 109 -7.70 0.66 4.33
CA ILE A 109 -8.77 -0.17 4.95
C ILE A 109 -8.16 -1.41 5.62
N SER A 110 -7.19 -2.04 4.96
CA SER A 110 -6.53 -3.24 5.50
C SER A 110 -5.70 -2.96 6.76
N GLN A 111 -5.32 -1.70 7.02
CA GLN A 111 -4.57 -1.28 8.20
C GLN A 111 -5.47 -0.85 9.37
N ILE A 112 -6.76 -0.61 9.15
CA ILE A 112 -7.70 -0.18 10.21
C ILE A 112 -7.65 -1.11 11.44
N PRO A 113 -7.73 -2.44 11.32
CA PRO A 113 -7.74 -3.33 12.50
C PRO A 113 -6.46 -3.26 13.34
N ALA A 114 -5.32 -3.02 12.67
CA ALA A 114 -4.03 -2.92 13.34
C ALA A 114 -3.88 -1.61 14.12
N ILE A 115 -4.59 -0.54 13.71
CA ILE A 115 -4.56 0.77 14.39
C ILE A 115 -5.65 0.89 15.47
N ILE A 116 -6.76 0.16 15.36
CA ILE A 116 -7.83 0.15 16.38
C ILE A 116 -7.35 -0.49 17.71
N ARG A 117 -6.49 -1.51 17.61
CA ARG A 117 -5.92 -2.23 18.75
C ARG A 117 -4.83 -1.42 19.45
#